data_AF-A0A067D1F1-F1
#
_entry.id   AF-A0A067D1F1-F1
#
_cell.length_a   1.000
_cell.length_b   1.000
_cell.length_c   1.000
_cell.angle_alpha   90.00
_cell.angle_beta   90.00
_cell.angle_gamma   90.00
#
_symmetry.space_group_name_H-M   'P 1'
#
loop_
_entity.id
_entity.type
_entity.pdbx_description
1 polymer ?
#
loop_
_entity_poly.entity_id
_entity_poly.type
_entity_poly.pdbx_seq_one_letter_code
_entity_poly.pdbx_strand_id
1 'polypeptide(L)'
;MHKAQVPPTLGAAARRPILVVAFLKNLASVIYLVVCVLIMLLSTPSQRIRGQAYMSSSWSPAVYTVYCLLHLVAMLPTPTWLSSSSQNTLTRLVQRIKSWMASDTVRATFQAIETTAQVLQGYHLSALSVDKDIVLVYALLISGRCLVVPWLLFSSNVFVKTTLILAINSLVSFGIAVGLAMVRILPPLLLAVTGETKDIYSPEWGTRNILLARFIFPTSGADLLEKSIVLSANVVNVRRLVLAAAKLPPQRPSLRRTYTAPVMLGPSASVLSLRRATSFAKLHSVASQSLRTVTEVGQTLQFRQKRILKLFLVYQLLMGATVLFNVIDLVWLRSPCPHGCQLQTHPWFTRSCSCAYLHMNCADPSFEKANLSDSLSPDIWGASVFFLHLSQCYLPTGLDLRLLARLHSVSALAIDFSNMTSWDAPPNVTWPPSLHGINLRYGNLTAIPSVFYTLPPQLQTLSIMGHPLRTIPSDLFSRWTTVTWLGLAGAQITSLPDAMVRLVHLERLILIDNQLSEIPATWATAFPVMQRYELSGNAISILPPTLVDAKPKALIDLSNNPVSTAVNPIAQTLAQI
;
A
#
# COMPACT_ATOMS: atom_id res chain seq x y z
N MET A 1 34.14 -39.33 12.55
CA MET A 1 33.26 -38.15 12.28
C MET A 1 33.82 -37.37 11.10
N HIS A 2 33.39 -37.68 9.87
CA HIS A 2 33.73 -36.87 8.70
C HIS A 2 32.91 -35.57 8.71
N LYS A 3 33.56 -34.42 8.90
CA LYS A 3 32.99 -33.13 8.52
C LYS A 3 32.75 -33.20 7.01
N ALA A 4 31.49 -33.29 6.58
CA ALA A 4 31.12 -33.15 5.18
C ALA A 4 31.55 -31.75 4.71
N GLN A 5 32.75 -31.67 4.12
CA GLN A 5 33.22 -30.48 3.42
C GLN A 5 32.31 -30.27 2.21
N VAL A 6 31.89 -29.02 2.01
CA VAL A 6 31.14 -28.59 0.83
C VAL A 6 31.94 -29.02 -0.41
N PRO A 7 31.35 -29.71 -1.39
CA PRO A 7 32.04 -29.97 -2.65
C PRO A 7 32.49 -28.62 -3.23
N PRO A 8 33.80 -28.42 -3.49
CA PRO A 8 34.38 -27.11 -3.76
C PRO A 8 33.75 -26.39 -4.96
N THR A 9 33.09 -27.13 -5.84
CA THR A 9 32.40 -26.64 -7.04
C THR A 9 31.09 -25.89 -6.73
N LEU A 10 30.26 -26.38 -5.79
CA LEU A 10 28.94 -25.81 -5.52
C LEU A 10 29.04 -24.47 -4.77
N GLY A 11 29.88 -24.41 -3.74
CA GLY A 11 30.09 -23.18 -2.96
C GLY A 11 30.74 -22.06 -3.78
N ALA A 12 31.69 -22.41 -4.66
CA ALA A 12 32.33 -21.46 -5.56
C ALA A 12 31.36 -20.95 -6.64
N ALA A 13 30.48 -21.81 -7.16
CA ALA A 13 29.45 -21.42 -8.12
C ALA A 13 28.36 -20.52 -7.51
N ALA A 14 27.99 -20.74 -6.24
CA ALA A 14 26.94 -19.97 -5.56
C ALA A 14 27.38 -18.55 -5.15
N ARG A 15 28.67 -18.30 -4.93
CA ARG A 15 29.17 -17.02 -4.38
C ARG A 15 28.79 -15.81 -5.23
N ARG A 16 29.08 -15.83 -6.54
CA ARG A 16 28.81 -14.70 -7.45
C ARG A 16 27.31 -14.40 -7.55
N PRO A 17 26.42 -15.38 -7.83
CA PRO A 17 24.98 -15.15 -7.85
C PRO A 17 24.43 -14.54 -6.56
N ILE A 18 24.87 -15.02 -5.39
CA ILE A 18 24.40 -14.49 -4.10
C ILE A 18 24.76 -13.01 -3.93
N LEU A 19 25.99 -12.62 -4.31
CA LEU A 19 26.43 -11.22 -4.22
C LEU A 19 25.67 -10.33 -5.21
N VAL A 20 25.41 -10.81 -6.43
CA VAL A 20 24.60 -10.09 -7.42
C VAL A 20 23.17 -9.88 -6.91
N VAL A 21 22.52 -10.93 -6.40
CA VAL A 21 21.17 -10.83 -5.83
C VAL A 21 21.16 -9.87 -4.63
N ALA A 22 22.15 -9.93 -3.75
CA ALA A 22 22.25 -8.99 -2.62
C ALA A 22 22.39 -7.53 -3.08
N PHE A 23 23.20 -7.27 -4.12
CA PHE A 23 23.33 -5.95 -4.72
C PHE A 23 22.01 -5.45 -5.32
N LEU A 24 21.36 -6.27 -6.15
CA LEU A 24 20.07 -5.92 -6.77
C LEU A 24 19.00 -5.60 -5.73
N LYS A 25 18.98 -6.33 -4.62
CA LYS A 25 18.03 -6.09 -3.52
C LYS A 25 18.29 -4.78 -2.79
N ASN A 26 19.56 -4.44 -2.54
CA ASN A 26 19.89 -3.14 -1.96
C ASN A 26 19.51 -2.01 -2.92
N LEU A 27 19.83 -2.14 -4.21
CA LEU A 27 19.46 -1.16 -5.23
C LEU A 27 17.94 -0.95 -5.30
N ALA A 28 17.16 -2.04 -5.36
CA ALA A 28 15.71 -1.98 -5.37
C ALA A 28 15.14 -1.35 -4.08
N SER A 29 15.73 -1.66 -2.92
CA SER A 29 15.32 -1.06 -1.64
C SER A 29 15.62 0.44 -1.59
N VAL A 30 16.75 0.89 -2.16
CA VAL A 30 17.08 2.32 -2.30
C VAL A 30 16.06 3.02 -3.18
N ILE A 31 15.77 2.47 -4.38
CA ILE A 31 14.78 3.06 -5.31
C ILE A 31 13.43 3.18 -4.62
N TYR A 32 12.94 2.11 -4.00
CA TYR A 32 11.67 2.10 -3.26
C TYR A 32 11.63 3.18 -2.17
N LEU A 33 12.65 3.25 -1.31
CA LEU A 33 12.69 4.20 -0.20
C LEU A 33 12.80 5.65 -0.68
N VAL A 34 13.58 5.91 -1.73
CA VAL A 34 13.67 7.24 -2.36
C VAL A 34 12.30 7.67 -2.88
N VAL A 35 11.60 6.80 -3.61
CA VAL A 35 10.27 7.13 -4.12
C VAL A 35 9.30 7.40 -2.97
N CYS A 36 9.28 6.56 -1.93
CA CYS A 36 8.44 6.79 -0.76
C CYS A 36 8.74 8.14 -0.09
N VAL A 37 10.01 8.50 0.08
CA VAL A 37 10.41 9.81 0.64
C VAL A 37 9.96 10.96 -0.26
N LEU A 38 10.13 10.84 -1.58
CA LEU A 38 9.67 11.85 -2.52
C LEU A 38 8.15 12.03 -2.45
N ILE A 39 7.37 10.94 -2.42
CA ILE A 39 5.91 11.03 -2.26
C ILE A 39 5.54 11.72 -0.94
N MET A 40 6.18 11.36 0.17
CA MET A 40 5.90 11.99 1.47
C MET A 40 6.21 13.49 1.47
N LEU A 41 7.32 13.92 0.85
CA LEU A 41 7.76 15.32 0.82
C LEU A 41 7.01 16.18 -0.21
N LEU A 42 6.60 15.59 -1.34
CA LEU A 42 5.92 16.30 -2.44
C LEU A 42 4.39 16.25 -2.32
N SER A 43 3.85 15.50 -1.36
CA SER A 43 2.40 15.35 -1.18
C SER A 43 1.70 16.66 -0.84
N THR A 44 0.61 16.95 -1.54
CA THR A 44 -0.23 18.13 -1.26
C THR A 44 -0.93 17.99 0.10
N PRO A 45 -1.38 19.09 0.73
CA PRO A 45 -2.20 19.01 1.95
C PRO A 45 -3.40 18.05 1.80
N SER A 46 -4.03 17.98 0.63
CA SER A 46 -5.12 17.02 0.36
C SER A 46 -4.66 15.56 0.37
N GLN A 47 -3.50 15.27 -0.20
CA GLN A 47 -2.95 13.92 -0.21
C GLN A 47 -2.50 13.49 1.20
N ARG A 48 -1.98 14.44 2.00
CA ARG A 48 -1.51 14.19 3.36
C ARG A 48 -2.60 13.76 4.32
N ILE A 49 -3.76 14.40 4.27
CA ILE A 49 -4.87 14.06 5.17
C ILE A 49 -5.52 12.73 4.70
N ARG A 50 -5.75 12.52 3.39
CA ARG A 50 -6.24 11.24 2.85
C ARG A 50 -5.34 10.04 3.21
N GLY A 51 -4.01 10.25 3.14
CA GLY A 51 -2.98 9.30 3.55
C GLY A 51 -2.76 9.19 5.07
N GLN A 52 -3.52 9.95 5.88
CA GLN A 52 -3.40 10.13 7.32
C GLN A 52 -2.14 10.91 7.76
N ALA A 53 -2.28 11.69 8.84
CA ALA A 53 -1.38 12.78 9.24
C ALA A 53 0.09 12.38 9.50
N TYR A 54 0.36 11.10 9.79
CA TYR A 54 1.70 10.61 10.14
C TYR A 54 2.60 10.32 8.92
N MET A 55 2.08 10.44 7.70
CA MET A 55 2.82 10.23 6.45
C MET A 55 3.93 11.28 6.25
N SER A 56 3.65 12.57 6.42
CA SER A 56 4.55 13.65 5.95
C SER A 56 4.98 14.66 7.02
N SER A 57 4.16 14.87 8.06
CA SER A 57 4.39 15.90 9.08
C SER A 57 5.10 15.36 10.33
N SER A 58 5.78 14.22 10.17
CA SER A 58 6.38 13.42 11.24
C SER A 58 7.83 13.07 10.92
N TRP A 59 8.45 12.20 11.73
CA TRP A 59 9.78 11.66 11.47
C TRP A 59 9.82 10.62 10.34
N SER A 60 8.70 10.27 9.72
CA SER A 60 8.62 9.22 8.68
C SER A 60 9.60 9.44 7.52
N PRO A 61 9.68 10.62 6.87
CA PRO A 61 10.65 10.83 5.78
C PRO A 61 12.10 10.69 6.24
N ALA A 62 12.43 11.17 7.44
CA ALA A 62 13.76 11.06 8.02
C ALA A 62 14.14 9.59 8.30
N VAL A 63 13.23 8.81 8.89
CA VAL A 63 13.45 7.38 9.15
C VAL A 63 13.66 6.60 7.86
N TYR A 64 12.85 6.84 6.83
CA TYR A 64 13.01 6.20 5.53
C TYR A 64 14.32 6.60 4.85
N THR A 65 14.74 7.86 4.99
CA THR A 65 16.04 8.35 4.51
C THR A 65 17.20 7.63 5.19
N VAL A 66 17.13 7.39 6.50
CA VAL A 66 18.14 6.60 7.21
C VAL A 66 18.24 5.18 6.65
N TYR A 67 17.12 4.50 6.41
CA TYR A 67 17.16 3.16 5.79
C TYR A 67 17.70 3.18 4.36
N CYS A 68 17.41 4.24 3.59
CA CYS A 68 17.99 4.44 2.26
C CYS A 68 19.52 4.52 2.34
N LEU A 69 20.05 5.34 3.26
CA LEU A 69 21.49 5.45 3.50
C LEU A 69 22.10 4.13 3.97
N LEU A 70 21.42 3.36 4.83
CA LEU A 70 21.89 2.04 5.27
C LEU A 70 22.03 1.06 4.11
N HIS A 71 21.08 1.05 3.16
CA HIS A 71 21.18 0.22 1.97
C HIS A 71 22.29 0.70 1.01
N LEU A 72 22.48 2.01 0.84
CA LEU A 72 23.59 2.58 0.06
C LEU A 72 24.95 2.19 0.65
N VAL A 73 25.13 2.35 1.96
CA VAL A 73 26.36 1.93 2.67
C VAL A 73 26.59 0.43 2.53
N ALA A 74 25.53 -0.39 2.52
CA ALA A 74 25.64 -1.83 2.31
C ALA A 74 26.08 -2.23 0.89
N MET A 75 26.01 -1.31 -0.09
CA MET A 75 26.52 -1.51 -1.45
C MET A 75 28.00 -1.11 -1.59
N LEU A 76 28.53 -0.31 -0.66
CA LEU A 76 29.93 0.09 -0.67
C LEU A 76 30.85 -1.07 -0.25
N PRO A 77 32.04 -1.20 -0.85
CA PRO A 77 33.06 -2.13 -0.34
C PRO A 77 33.37 -1.80 1.12
N THR A 78 33.45 -2.81 1.98
CA THR A 78 33.87 -2.59 3.38
C THR A 78 35.25 -1.96 3.38
N PRO A 79 35.45 -0.76 3.97
CA PRO A 79 36.75 -0.10 3.98
C PRO A 79 37.78 -1.00 4.65
N THR A 80 38.88 -1.27 3.95
CA THR A 80 40.01 -2.05 4.49
C THR A 80 40.68 -1.34 5.66
N TRP A 81 40.53 -0.02 5.80
CA TRP A 81 41.11 0.77 6.88
C TRP A 81 40.45 0.56 8.26
N LEU A 82 39.28 -0.06 8.34
CA LEU A 82 38.68 -0.50 9.61
C LEU A 82 39.31 -1.80 10.16
N SER A 83 40.22 -2.45 9.42
CA SER A 83 41.05 -3.54 9.94
C SER A 83 42.33 -3.06 10.62
N SER A 84 42.57 -1.74 10.64
CA SER A 84 43.65 -1.14 11.43
C SER A 84 43.25 -1.14 12.90
N SER A 85 43.97 -1.95 13.68
CA SER A 85 43.81 -2.19 15.10
C SER A 85 44.14 -0.93 15.94
N SER A 86 43.25 0.05 15.98
CA SER A 86 43.22 1.04 17.06
C SER A 86 42.06 0.72 18.00
N GLN A 87 42.38 0.17 19.18
CA GLN A 87 41.41 -0.24 20.21
C GLN A 87 40.81 0.98 20.94
N ASN A 88 39.96 1.74 20.28
CA ASN A 88 39.17 2.79 20.95
C ASN A 88 37.93 2.17 21.66
N THR A 89 37.35 2.88 22.64
CA THR A 89 36.14 2.46 23.39
C THR A 89 35.00 2.00 22.48
N LEU A 90 34.84 2.63 21.32
CA LEU A 90 33.86 2.26 20.29
C LEU A 90 34.11 0.85 19.72
N THR A 91 35.37 0.46 19.48
CA THR A 91 35.70 -0.88 18.96
C THR A 91 35.40 -1.98 19.98
N ARG A 92 35.65 -1.73 21.28
CA ARG A 92 35.29 -2.65 22.37
C ARG A 92 33.77 -2.79 22.51
N LEU A 93 33.03 -1.69 22.39
CA LEU A 93 31.56 -1.71 22.39
C LEU A 93 31.03 -2.51 21.20
N VAL A 94 31.53 -2.25 19.99
CA VAL A 94 31.18 -2.98 18.77
C VAL A 94 31.50 -4.47 18.88
N GLN A 95 32.64 -4.82 19.48
CA GLN A 95 33.06 -6.22 19.67
C GLN A 95 32.19 -6.93 20.72
N ARG A 96 31.81 -6.25 21.81
CA ARG A 96 30.82 -6.74 22.79
C ARG A 96 29.47 -6.95 22.14
N ILE A 97 28.96 -5.97 21.38
CA ILE A 97 27.71 -6.07 20.63
C ILE A 97 27.76 -7.23 19.63
N LYS A 98 28.88 -7.40 18.91
CA LYS A 98 29.08 -8.49 17.95
C LYS A 98 29.09 -9.86 18.62
N SER A 99 29.71 -9.98 19.80
CA SER A 99 29.71 -11.21 20.60
C SER A 99 28.32 -11.52 21.17
N TRP A 100 27.58 -10.49 21.60
CA TRP A 100 26.22 -10.61 22.11
C TRP A 100 25.23 -11.04 21.00
N MET A 101 25.29 -10.39 19.82
CA MET A 101 24.54 -10.79 18.62
C MET A 101 24.93 -12.17 18.06
N ALA A 102 26.06 -12.73 18.48
CA ALA A 102 26.48 -14.06 18.05
C ALA A 102 25.75 -15.19 18.80
N SER A 103 25.11 -14.90 19.93
CA SER A 103 24.32 -15.88 20.67
C SER A 103 23.11 -16.36 19.85
N ASP A 104 22.92 -17.68 19.78
CA ASP A 104 21.76 -18.28 19.10
C ASP A 104 20.43 -17.79 19.70
N THR A 105 20.42 -17.49 21.00
CA THR A 105 19.27 -16.90 21.70
C THR A 105 18.91 -15.54 21.13
N VAL A 106 19.89 -14.66 20.94
CA VAL A 106 19.67 -13.29 20.40
C VAL A 106 19.23 -13.34 18.94
N ARG A 107 19.73 -14.31 18.16
CA ARG A 107 19.28 -14.52 16.78
C ARG A 107 17.85 -15.03 16.73
N ALA A 108 17.48 -15.97 17.60
CA ALA A 108 16.14 -16.50 17.70
C ALA A 108 15.14 -15.43 18.15
N THR A 109 15.49 -14.60 19.14
CA THR A 109 14.61 -13.50 19.58
C THR A 109 14.44 -12.44 18.50
N PHE A 110 15.52 -12.02 17.83
CA PHE A 110 15.42 -11.09 16.70
C PHE A 110 14.51 -11.64 15.60
N GLN A 111 14.66 -12.93 15.25
CA GLN A 111 13.84 -13.58 14.25
C GLN A 111 12.37 -13.68 14.69
N ALA A 112 12.10 -13.92 15.98
CA ALA A 112 10.74 -13.92 16.51
C ALA A 112 10.10 -12.53 16.39
N ILE A 113 10.81 -11.47 16.78
CA ILE A 113 10.35 -10.07 16.66
C ILE A 113 10.05 -9.71 15.20
N GLU A 114 10.97 -10.05 14.27
CA GLU A 114 10.74 -9.83 12.83
C GLU A 114 9.47 -10.56 12.37
N THR A 115 9.29 -11.81 12.79
CA THR A 115 8.13 -12.62 12.38
C THR A 115 6.84 -12.02 12.92
N THR A 116 6.81 -11.57 14.18
CA THR A 116 5.64 -10.90 14.77
C THR A 116 5.30 -9.64 13.99
N ALA A 117 6.29 -8.79 13.69
CA ALA A 117 6.07 -7.56 12.93
C ALA A 117 5.57 -7.85 11.51
N GLN A 118 6.08 -8.89 10.85
CA GLN A 118 5.58 -9.31 9.52
C GLN A 118 4.15 -9.83 9.58
N VAL A 119 3.80 -10.62 10.61
CA VAL A 119 2.42 -11.12 10.80
C VAL A 119 1.45 -9.96 11.06
N LEU A 120 1.85 -8.98 11.88
CA LEU A 120 1.05 -7.78 12.16
C LEU A 120 0.86 -6.92 10.90
N GLN A 121 1.92 -6.70 10.10
CA GLN A 121 1.80 -6.01 8.82
C GLN A 121 0.89 -6.79 7.86
N GLY A 122 0.96 -8.12 7.88
CA GLY A 122 0.07 -8.99 7.12
C GLY A 122 -1.40 -8.84 7.51
N TYR A 123 -1.67 -8.73 8.82
CA TYR A 123 -3.01 -8.43 9.34
C TYR A 123 -3.49 -7.06 8.87
N HIS A 124 -2.69 -6.00 9.00
CA HIS A 124 -3.05 -4.66 8.51
C HIS A 124 -3.28 -4.63 6.99
N LEU A 125 -2.40 -5.28 6.22
CA LEU A 125 -2.55 -5.42 4.77
C LEU A 125 -3.85 -6.15 4.42
N SER A 126 -4.23 -7.18 5.18
CA SER A 126 -5.46 -7.94 4.97
C SER A 126 -6.72 -7.09 5.19
N ALA A 127 -6.68 -6.19 6.18
CA ALA A 127 -7.78 -5.28 6.50
C ALA A 127 -7.92 -4.10 5.52
N LEU A 128 -6.82 -3.67 4.90
CA LEU A 128 -6.80 -2.52 3.98
C LEU A 128 -6.84 -2.92 2.50
N SER A 129 -6.25 -4.05 2.11
CA SER A 129 -6.14 -4.44 0.70
C SER A 129 -7.45 -5.05 0.19
N VAL A 130 -7.93 -4.46 -0.90
CA VAL A 130 -9.03 -5.03 -1.70
C VAL A 130 -8.53 -6.17 -2.60
N ASP A 131 -7.26 -6.12 -2.99
CA ASP A 131 -6.65 -7.13 -3.85
C ASP A 131 -6.28 -8.38 -3.05
N LYS A 132 -7.10 -9.43 -3.19
CA LYS A 132 -6.90 -10.73 -2.53
C LYS A 132 -5.55 -11.36 -2.84
N ASP A 133 -5.04 -11.17 -4.06
CA ASP A 133 -3.78 -11.79 -4.51
C ASP A 133 -2.58 -11.23 -3.74
N ILE A 134 -2.59 -9.94 -3.42
CA ILE A 134 -1.53 -9.29 -2.64
C ILE A 134 -1.50 -9.87 -1.22
N VAL A 135 -2.68 -10.00 -0.59
CA VAL A 135 -2.84 -10.58 0.76
C VAL A 135 -2.40 -12.05 0.77
N LEU A 136 -2.80 -12.83 -0.24
CA LEU A 136 -2.46 -14.24 -0.37
C LEU A 136 -0.95 -14.45 -0.52
N VAL A 137 -0.30 -13.73 -1.44
CA VAL A 137 1.15 -13.82 -1.66
C VAL A 137 1.91 -13.45 -0.39
N TYR A 138 1.50 -12.37 0.29
CA TYR A 138 2.13 -11.95 1.54
C TYR A 138 2.02 -13.03 2.63
N ALA A 139 0.83 -13.59 2.82
CA ALA A 139 0.58 -14.66 3.79
C ALA A 139 1.35 -15.96 3.46
N LEU A 140 1.43 -16.33 2.19
CA LEU A 140 2.20 -17.50 1.73
C LEU A 140 3.70 -17.33 1.94
N LEU A 141 4.25 -16.12 1.74
CA LEU A 141 5.66 -15.83 2.00
C LEU A 141 5.99 -15.99 3.49
N ILE A 142 5.15 -15.47 4.39
CA ILE A 142 5.32 -15.60 5.84
C ILE A 142 5.19 -17.06 6.27
N SER A 143 4.08 -17.70 5.92
CA SER A 143 3.82 -19.09 6.32
C SER A 143 4.88 -20.04 5.78
N GLY A 144 5.27 -19.90 4.51
CA GLY A 144 6.34 -20.69 3.91
C GLY A 144 7.67 -20.54 4.64
N ARG A 145 8.05 -19.32 5.03
CA ARG A 145 9.26 -19.10 5.85
C ARG A 145 9.14 -19.77 7.22
N CYS A 146 8.05 -19.53 7.93
CA CYS A 146 7.82 -20.05 9.28
C CYS A 146 7.74 -21.57 9.33
N LEU A 147 7.21 -22.21 8.28
CA LEU A 147 7.08 -23.66 8.22
C LEU A 147 8.35 -24.33 7.68
N VAL A 148 8.99 -23.80 6.63
CA VAL A 148 10.12 -24.49 5.96
C VAL A 148 11.45 -24.24 6.64
N VAL A 149 11.73 -22.99 7.05
CA VAL A 149 13.04 -22.61 7.59
C VAL A 149 13.45 -23.42 8.83
N PRO A 150 12.54 -23.71 9.79
CA PRO A 150 12.93 -24.49 10.95
C PRO A 150 13.32 -25.93 10.61
N TRP A 151 12.71 -26.56 9.59
CA TRP A 151 13.11 -27.90 9.13
C TRP A 151 14.51 -27.90 8.51
N LEU A 152 14.88 -26.84 7.80
CA LEU A 152 16.22 -26.72 7.21
C LEU A 152 17.34 -26.64 8.26
N LEU A 153 17.03 -26.21 9.50
CA LEU A 153 18.00 -26.23 10.61
C LEU A 153 18.42 -27.64 11.01
N PHE A 154 17.64 -28.67 10.67
CA PHE A 154 17.98 -30.06 10.91
C PHE A 154 18.85 -30.68 9.83
N SER A 155 19.06 -30.00 8.70
CA SER A 155 19.91 -30.51 7.62
C SER A 155 21.33 -30.79 8.12
N SER A 156 21.89 -31.95 7.79
CA SER A 156 23.29 -32.27 8.09
C SER A 156 24.27 -31.45 7.25
N ASN A 157 23.80 -30.83 6.16
CA ASN A 157 24.65 -30.09 5.22
C ASN A 157 24.97 -28.67 5.73
N VAL A 158 26.27 -28.37 5.84
CA VAL A 158 26.79 -27.07 6.31
C VAL A 158 26.39 -25.92 5.38
N PHE A 159 26.33 -26.15 4.06
CA PHE A 159 25.93 -25.15 3.09
C PHE A 159 24.45 -24.75 3.26
N VAL A 160 23.59 -25.73 3.53
CA VAL A 160 22.16 -25.50 3.78
C VAL A 160 21.99 -24.61 5.01
N LYS A 161 22.66 -24.96 6.11
CA LYS A 161 22.57 -24.24 7.39
C LYS A 161 23.13 -22.81 7.34
N THR A 162 24.23 -22.60 6.61
CA THR A 162 24.97 -21.33 6.68
C THR A 162 24.71 -20.39 5.52
N THR A 163 24.20 -20.87 4.38
CA THR A 163 24.01 -20.07 3.17
C THR A 163 22.57 -20.13 2.66
N LEU A 164 21.99 -21.32 2.44
CA LEU A 164 20.66 -21.45 1.85
C LEU A 164 19.56 -20.84 2.75
N ILE A 165 19.58 -21.13 4.05
CA ILE A 165 18.62 -20.54 5.00
C ILE A 165 18.69 -19.02 5.01
N LEU A 166 19.90 -18.45 4.98
CA LEU A 166 20.09 -17.00 4.93
C LEU A 166 19.60 -16.42 3.60
N ALA A 167 19.80 -17.13 2.49
CA ALA A 167 19.30 -16.70 1.18
C ALA A 167 17.77 -16.66 1.15
N ILE A 168 17.10 -17.72 1.64
CA ILE A 168 15.63 -17.79 1.72
C ILE A 168 15.08 -16.71 2.67
N ASN A 169 15.63 -16.59 3.88
CA ASN A 169 15.21 -15.57 4.85
C ASN A 169 15.37 -14.17 4.26
N SER A 170 16.51 -13.89 3.63
CA SER A 170 16.75 -12.62 2.99
C SER A 170 15.74 -12.37 1.87
N LEU A 171 15.47 -13.36 1.01
CA LEU A 171 14.54 -13.22 -0.12
C LEU A 171 13.11 -12.93 0.36
N VAL A 172 12.62 -13.68 1.35
CA VAL A 172 11.28 -13.47 1.92
C VAL A 172 11.18 -12.11 2.63
N SER A 173 12.19 -11.77 3.45
CA SER A 173 12.25 -10.48 4.16
C SER A 173 12.21 -9.30 3.18
N PHE A 174 12.93 -9.40 2.05
CA PHE A 174 12.86 -8.40 0.98
C PHE A 174 11.52 -8.39 0.26
N GLY A 175 10.96 -9.55 -0.09
CA GLY A 175 9.67 -9.65 -0.77
C GLY A 175 8.55 -8.99 0.02
N ILE A 176 8.55 -9.18 1.35
CA ILE A 176 7.60 -8.60 2.29
C ILE A 176 7.86 -7.09 2.50
N ALA A 177 9.10 -6.69 2.74
CA ALA A 177 9.43 -5.32 3.11
C ALA A 177 9.39 -4.32 1.94
N VAL A 178 9.75 -4.78 0.74
CA VAL A 178 10.02 -3.91 -0.42
C VAL A 178 9.43 -4.50 -1.70
N GLY A 179 9.70 -5.77 -1.99
CA GLY A 179 9.44 -6.37 -3.30
C GLY A 179 7.98 -6.32 -3.74
N LEU A 180 7.05 -6.69 -2.85
CA LEU A 180 5.62 -6.66 -3.15
C LEU A 180 5.11 -5.23 -3.36
N ALA A 181 5.52 -4.31 -2.48
CA ALA A 181 5.14 -2.90 -2.57
C ALA A 181 5.65 -2.27 -3.87
N MET A 182 6.92 -2.51 -4.22
CA MET A 182 7.54 -1.96 -5.42
C MET A 182 6.86 -2.44 -6.72
N VAL A 183 6.42 -3.69 -6.79
CA VAL A 183 5.84 -4.27 -8.02
C VAL A 183 4.34 -4.00 -8.15
N ARG A 184 3.59 -4.12 -7.06
CA ARG A 184 2.12 -4.11 -7.11
C ARG A 184 1.48 -2.83 -6.59
N ILE A 185 2.15 -2.13 -5.69
CA ILE A 185 1.51 -1.06 -4.91
C ILE A 185 2.03 0.33 -5.30
N LEU A 186 3.33 0.46 -5.58
CA LEU A 186 3.97 1.74 -5.90
C LEU A 186 3.62 2.30 -7.30
N PRO A 187 3.53 1.50 -8.37
CA PRO A 187 3.21 2.04 -9.71
C PRO A 187 1.91 2.84 -9.78
N PRO A 188 0.75 2.36 -9.25
CA PRO A 188 -0.48 3.15 -9.33
C PRO A 188 -0.44 4.41 -8.45
N LEU A 189 0.33 4.42 -7.36
CA LEU A 189 0.54 5.62 -6.54
C LEU A 189 1.43 6.66 -7.23
N LEU A 190 2.42 6.22 -8.01
CA LEU A 190 3.21 7.14 -8.84
C LEU A 190 2.34 7.83 -9.89
N LEU A 191 1.49 7.06 -10.58
CA LEU A 191 0.52 7.61 -11.54
C LEU A 191 -0.47 8.59 -10.88
N ALA A 192 -0.87 8.32 -9.64
CA ALA A 192 -1.70 9.24 -8.85
C ALA A 192 -1.02 10.59 -8.60
N VAL A 193 0.29 10.57 -8.31
CA VAL A 193 1.08 11.78 -8.02
C VAL A 193 1.43 12.55 -9.29
N THR A 194 1.66 11.87 -10.41
CA THR A 194 1.95 12.53 -11.70
C THR A 194 0.70 13.08 -12.41
N GLY A 195 -0.50 12.75 -11.92
CA GLY A 195 -1.72 13.53 -12.18
C GLY A 195 -2.34 13.41 -13.59
N GLU A 196 -1.99 12.38 -14.36
CA GLU A 196 -2.22 12.33 -15.81
C GLU A 196 -3.44 11.54 -16.30
N THR A 197 -4.34 11.01 -15.45
CA THR A 197 -5.44 10.17 -15.97
C THR A 197 -6.83 10.53 -15.44
N LYS A 198 -7.81 10.54 -16.37
CA LYS A 198 -9.25 10.65 -16.08
C LYS A 198 -9.75 9.51 -15.17
N ASP A 199 -9.03 8.40 -15.11
CA ASP A 199 -9.36 7.21 -14.30
C ASP A 199 -9.12 7.40 -12.79
N ILE A 200 -8.29 8.38 -12.39
CA ILE A 200 -7.99 8.74 -10.98
C ILE A 200 -9.26 9.16 -10.20
N TYR A 201 -10.35 9.45 -10.90
CA TYR A 201 -11.62 9.88 -10.30
C TYR A 201 -12.66 8.79 -10.12
N SER A 202 -12.41 7.55 -10.57
CA SER A 202 -13.35 6.47 -10.32
C SER A 202 -13.39 6.11 -8.82
N PRO A 203 -14.58 5.94 -8.21
CA PRO A 203 -14.73 5.52 -6.82
C PRO A 203 -13.94 4.25 -6.46
N GLU A 204 -13.85 3.32 -7.41
CA GLU A 204 -13.11 2.06 -7.27
C GLU A 204 -11.61 2.28 -7.16
N TRP A 205 -11.04 3.03 -8.10
CA TRP A 205 -9.61 3.35 -8.10
C TRP A 205 -9.25 4.14 -6.83
N GLY A 206 -10.07 5.12 -6.44
CA GLY A 206 -9.86 5.91 -5.24
C GLY A 206 -9.85 5.05 -3.97
N THR A 207 -10.84 4.17 -3.82
CA THR A 207 -10.93 3.24 -2.67
C THR A 207 -9.72 2.32 -2.61
N ARG A 208 -9.37 1.68 -3.73
CA ARG A 208 -8.24 0.73 -3.80
C ARG A 208 -6.92 1.40 -3.45
N ASN A 209 -6.62 2.55 -4.06
CA ASN A 209 -5.31 3.18 -3.93
C ASN A 209 -5.14 3.95 -2.62
N ILE A 210 -6.18 4.59 -2.08
CA ILE A 210 -6.08 5.28 -0.80
C ILE A 210 -5.86 4.26 0.34
N LEU A 211 -6.58 3.13 0.33
CA LEU A 211 -6.38 2.08 1.33
C LEU A 211 -4.98 1.46 1.24
N LEU A 212 -4.48 1.23 0.02
CA LEU A 212 -3.11 0.74 -0.19
C LEU A 212 -2.04 1.77 0.21
N ALA A 213 -2.27 3.07 -0.03
CA ALA A 213 -1.38 4.13 0.44
C ALA A 213 -1.26 4.14 1.97
N ARG A 214 -2.38 3.96 2.68
CA ARG A 214 -2.42 3.84 4.16
C ARG A 214 -1.68 2.61 4.68
N PHE A 215 -1.42 1.59 3.84
CA PHE A 215 -0.56 0.48 4.21
C PHE A 215 0.93 0.79 4.01
N ILE A 216 1.32 1.43 2.90
CA ILE A 216 2.73 1.78 2.63
C ILE A 216 3.22 2.83 3.61
N PHE A 217 2.45 3.91 3.75
CA PHE A 217 2.87 5.06 4.52
C PHE A 217 2.48 4.89 5.99
N PRO A 218 3.39 5.22 6.92
CA PRO A 218 3.09 5.15 8.33
C PRO A 218 1.89 6.03 8.71
N THR A 219 0.89 5.42 9.32
CA THR A 219 -0.35 6.09 9.75
C THR A 219 -0.31 6.55 11.20
N SER A 220 0.59 5.95 12.00
CA SER A 220 0.83 6.26 13.41
C SER A 220 2.27 5.98 13.80
N GLY A 221 2.69 6.43 14.99
CA GLY A 221 4.03 6.11 15.52
C GLY A 221 4.25 4.61 15.77
N ALA A 222 3.20 3.88 16.14
CA ALA A 222 3.26 2.42 16.30
C ALA A 222 3.48 1.72 14.95
N ASP A 223 2.77 2.16 13.90
CA ASP A 223 2.95 1.64 12.54
C ASP A 223 4.35 1.99 11.98
N LEU A 224 4.87 3.19 12.24
CA LEU A 224 6.26 3.53 11.89
C LEU A 224 7.28 2.62 12.58
N LEU A 225 7.08 2.31 13.86
CA LEU A 225 7.95 1.38 14.60
C LEU A 225 7.90 -0.02 14.00
N GLU A 226 6.70 -0.52 13.69
CA GLU A 226 6.50 -1.83 13.08
C GLU A 226 7.17 -1.94 11.70
N LYS A 227 6.96 -0.95 10.83
CA LYS A 227 7.64 -0.87 9.52
C LYS A 227 9.15 -0.73 9.69
N SER A 228 9.62 0.00 10.70
CA SER A 228 11.06 0.12 11.02
C SER A 228 11.68 -1.22 11.40
N ILE A 229 10.97 -2.07 12.16
CA ILE A 229 11.44 -3.42 12.49
C ILE A 229 11.61 -4.26 11.21
N VAL A 230 10.62 -4.21 10.31
CA VAL A 230 10.65 -4.95 9.04
C VAL A 230 11.77 -4.46 8.13
N LEU A 231 11.95 -3.14 7.99
CA LEU A 231 13.05 -2.53 7.20
C LEU A 231 14.43 -2.84 7.79
N SER A 232 14.58 -2.75 9.12
CA SER A 232 15.79 -3.15 9.83
C SER A 232 16.15 -4.61 9.56
N ALA A 233 15.17 -5.51 9.64
CA ALA A 233 15.39 -6.91 9.39
C ALA A 233 15.82 -7.20 7.95
N ASN A 234 15.26 -6.49 6.96
CA ASN A 234 15.68 -6.60 5.57
C ASN A 234 17.17 -6.25 5.39
N VAL A 235 17.61 -5.10 5.93
CA VAL A 235 19.03 -4.67 5.89
C VAL A 235 19.93 -5.72 6.56
N VAL A 236 19.57 -6.17 7.76
CA VAL A 236 20.36 -7.14 8.53
C VAL A 236 20.45 -8.48 7.80
N ASN A 237 19.36 -8.96 7.21
CA ASN A 237 19.31 -10.24 6.51
C ASN A 237 20.15 -10.21 5.22
N VAL A 238 20.11 -9.13 4.44
CA VAL A 238 20.99 -8.94 3.28
C VAL A 238 22.46 -8.89 3.71
N ARG A 239 22.79 -8.12 4.75
CA ARG A 239 24.19 -8.01 5.24
C ARG A 239 24.73 -9.36 5.74
N ARG A 240 23.92 -10.12 6.48
CA ARG A 240 24.29 -11.48 6.93
C ARG A 240 24.54 -12.42 5.76
N LEU A 241 23.72 -12.35 4.70
CA LEU A 241 23.90 -13.14 3.49
C LEU A 241 25.22 -12.79 2.77
N VAL A 242 25.55 -11.51 2.62
CA VAL A 242 26.82 -11.06 2.01
C VAL A 242 28.02 -11.54 2.82
N LEU A 243 27.97 -11.41 4.15
CA LEU A 243 29.05 -11.87 5.03
C LEU A 243 29.22 -13.40 5.01
N ALA A 244 28.13 -14.16 4.82
CA ALA A 244 28.19 -15.60 4.64
C ALA A 244 28.80 -15.96 3.27
N ALA A 245 28.39 -15.27 2.20
CA ALA A 245 28.92 -15.48 0.86
C ALA A 245 30.41 -15.12 0.73
N ALA A 246 30.90 -14.12 1.48
CA ALA A 246 32.31 -13.75 1.51
C ALA A 246 33.22 -14.88 2.04
N LYS A 247 32.68 -15.80 2.86
CA LYS A 247 33.41 -16.97 3.38
C LYS A 247 33.47 -18.13 2.38
N LEU A 248 32.73 -18.08 1.28
CA LEU A 248 32.75 -19.11 0.25
C LEU A 248 34.00 -18.97 -0.64
N PRO A 249 34.60 -20.09 -1.09
CA PRO A 249 35.77 -20.04 -1.95
C PRO A 249 35.48 -19.27 -3.24
N PRO A 250 36.40 -18.43 -3.73
CA PRO A 250 36.23 -17.76 -5.02
C PRO A 250 36.24 -18.78 -6.16
N GLN A 251 35.37 -18.58 -7.15
CA GLN A 251 35.39 -19.32 -8.39
C GLN A 251 36.69 -19.01 -9.13
N ARG A 252 37.64 -19.96 -9.19
CA ARG A 252 38.83 -19.81 -10.02
C ARG A 252 38.40 -19.90 -11.49
N PRO A 253 38.77 -18.95 -12.36
CA PRO A 253 38.53 -19.10 -13.78
C PRO A 253 39.26 -20.35 -14.25
N SER A 254 38.52 -21.33 -14.78
CA SER A 254 39.11 -22.50 -15.42
C SER A 254 39.74 -22.05 -16.73
N LEU A 255 41.02 -21.71 -16.71
CA LEU A 255 41.87 -21.74 -17.89
C LEU A 255 42.02 -23.22 -18.30
N ARG A 256 41.02 -23.80 -18.96
CA ARG A 256 41.20 -25.03 -19.72
C ARG A 256 41.43 -24.65 -21.18
N ARG A 257 42.71 -24.42 -21.48
CA ARG A 257 43.28 -24.59 -22.82
C ARG A 257 43.27 -26.11 -23.08
N THR A 258 42.19 -26.65 -23.63
CA THR A 258 42.21 -28.00 -24.19
C THR A 258 42.65 -27.88 -25.64
N TYR A 259 43.92 -28.21 -25.88
CA TYR A 259 44.37 -28.68 -27.19
C TYR A 259 43.46 -29.83 -27.63
N THR A 260 42.76 -29.65 -28.74
CA THR A 260 42.02 -30.69 -29.43
C THR A 260 43.03 -31.63 -30.10
N ALA A 261 43.08 -32.88 -29.66
CA ALA A 261 43.56 -33.99 -30.48
C ALA A 261 42.33 -34.83 -30.88
N PRO A 262 42.20 -35.24 -32.16
CA PRO A 262 41.02 -35.94 -32.63
C PRO A 262 41.10 -37.42 -32.23
N VAL A 263 40.03 -37.95 -31.64
CA VAL A 263 39.86 -39.40 -31.47
C VAL A 263 38.73 -39.86 -32.38
N MET A 264 39.12 -40.77 -33.27
CA MET A 264 38.31 -41.47 -34.27
C MET A 264 37.08 -42.16 -33.67
N LEU A 265 35.99 -42.11 -34.45
CA LEU A 265 34.74 -42.84 -34.25
C LEU A 265 34.91 -44.35 -34.45
N GLY A 266 34.24 -45.12 -33.60
CA GLY A 266 33.87 -46.52 -33.84
C GLY A 266 32.45 -46.75 -33.31
N PRO A 267 31.52 -47.38 -34.05
CA PRO A 267 30.13 -47.48 -33.65
C PRO A 267 29.81 -48.83 -32.99
N SER A 268 28.93 -48.84 -31.99
CA SER A 268 27.94 -49.93 -31.82
C SER A 268 26.82 -49.54 -30.85
N ALA A 269 25.60 -49.73 -31.36
CA ALA A 269 24.27 -49.92 -30.76
C ALA A 269 24.21 -50.22 -29.23
N SER A 270 23.19 -49.86 -28.46
CA SER A 270 21.75 -50.01 -28.74
C SER A 270 20.87 -49.43 -27.62
N VAL A 271 19.72 -48.86 -28.03
CA VAL A 271 18.35 -49.00 -27.48
C VAL A 271 18.15 -49.07 -25.96
N LEU A 272 17.44 -48.07 -25.40
CA LEU A 272 16.65 -48.22 -24.17
C LEU A 272 15.26 -47.58 -24.35
N SER A 273 14.28 -48.47 -24.50
CA SER A 273 12.84 -48.21 -24.56
C SER A 273 12.26 -47.89 -23.19
N LEU A 274 11.31 -46.95 -23.16
CA LEU A 274 10.44 -46.66 -22.02
C LEU A 274 9.64 -47.89 -21.56
N ARG A 275 9.61 -48.15 -20.26
CA ARG A 275 8.52 -48.90 -19.61
C ARG A 275 7.85 -48.05 -18.52
N ARG A 276 6.55 -47.84 -18.70
CA ARG A 276 5.59 -47.39 -17.67
C ARG A 276 5.59 -48.38 -16.51
N ALA A 277 5.66 -47.87 -15.28
CA ALA A 277 5.36 -48.64 -14.07
C ALA A 277 4.25 -47.93 -13.30
N THR A 278 3.03 -48.42 -13.48
CA THR A 278 1.89 -48.22 -12.58
C THR A 278 2.08 -49.11 -11.35
N SER A 279 2.13 -48.55 -10.13
CA SER A 279 1.55 -49.23 -8.95
C SER A 279 1.35 -48.24 -7.79
N PHE A 280 0.11 -48.14 -7.33
CA PHE A 280 -0.35 -47.35 -6.19
C PHE A 280 0.00 -47.99 -4.83
N ALA A 281 0.70 -49.14 -4.81
CA ALA A 281 1.09 -49.85 -3.58
C ALA A 281 2.31 -49.25 -2.86
N LYS A 282 3.02 -48.29 -3.48
CA LYS A 282 4.20 -47.64 -2.90
C LYS A 282 3.87 -46.47 -1.97
N LEU A 283 2.62 -46.01 -1.91
CA LEU A 283 2.25 -44.87 -1.07
C LEU A 283 2.09 -45.26 0.42
N HIS A 284 1.66 -46.49 0.70
CA HIS A 284 1.44 -46.94 2.08
C HIS A 284 2.76 -47.29 2.81
N SER A 285 3.79 -47.74 2.08
CA SER A 285 5.11 -48.02 2.67
C SER A 285 5.89 -46.73 2.98
N VAL A 286 5.69 -45.67 2.20
CA VAL A 286 6.29 -44.34 2.42
C VAL A 286 5.69 -43.66 3.65
N ALA A 287 4.39 -43.83 3.90
CA ALA A 287 3.74 -43.34 5.12
C ALA A 287 4.32 -44.01 6.39
N SER A 288 4.54 -45.33 6.38
CA SER A 288 5.13 -46.05 7.53
C SER A 288 6.63 -45.76 7.73
N GLN A 289 7.38 -45.51 6.65
CA GLN A 289 8.79 -45.08 6.74
C GLN A 289 8.91 -43.65 7.27
N SER A 290 7.98 -42.77 6.92
CA SER A 290 7.95 -41.37 7.39
C SER A 290 7.72 -41.27 8.91
N LEU A 291 6.85 -42.12 9.48
CA LEU A 291 6.62 -42.18 10.93
C LEU A 291 7.82 -42.75 11.70
N ARG A 292 8.52 -43.75 11.15
CA ARG A 292 9.76 -44.29 11.77
C ARG A 292 10.92 -43.29 11.73
N THR A 293 11.05 -42.50 10.66
CA THR A 293 12.02 -41.40 10.61
C THR A 293 11.72 -40.29 11.61
N VAL A 294 10.45 -40.02 11.95
CA VAL A 294 10.11 -39.02 12.99
C VAL A 294 10.53 -39.50 14.39
N THR A 295 10.40 -40.81 14.69
CA THR A 295 10.84 -41.39 15.97
C THR A 295 12.35 -41.53 16.08
N GLU A 296 13.07 -41.87 15.01
CA GLU A 296 14.54 -41.98 15.00
C GLU A 296 15.26 -40.62 14.95
N VAL A 297 14.62 -39.60 14.36
CA VAL A 297 15.09 -38.20 14.48
C VAL A 297 15.02 -37.75 15.94
N GLY A 298 14.05 -38.20 16.73
CA GLY A 298 13.96 -37.91 18.16
C GLY A 298 15.18 -38.39 18.98
N GLN A 299 15.80 -39.51 18.60
CA GLN A 299 16.91 -40.12 19.35
C GLN A 299 18.30 -39.63 18.93
N THR A 300 18.45 -39.04 17.74
CA THR A 300 19.72 -38.46 17.24
C THR A 300 19.88 -36.97 17.52
N LEU A 301 18.85 -36.32 18.09
CA LEU A 301 18.87 -34.91 18.44
C LEU A 301 19.48 -34.67 19.84
N GLN A 302 20.81 -34.76 19.94
CA GLN A 302 21.52 -34.04 20.99
C GLN A 302 21.49 -32.53 20.72
N PHE A 303 20.31 -31.92 20.85
CA PHE A 303 20.22 -30.48 21.03
C PHE A 303 20.91 -30.16 22.35
N ARG A 304 22.14 -29.62 22.28
CA ARG A 304 22.81 -28.99 23.42
C ARG A 304 21.78 -28.09 24.13
N GLN A 305 21.40 -28.50 25.33
CA GLN A 305 20.40 -27.94 26.25
C GLN A 305 20.15 -26.43 26.10
N LYS A 306 19.25 -26.01 25.21
CA LYS A 306 18.69 -24.65 25.25
C LYS A 306 17.19 -24.73 25.01
N ARG A 307 16.41 -24.77 26.11
CA ARG A 307 14.92 -24.74 26.12
C ARG A 307 14.37 -23.65 25.19
N ILE A 308 15.06 -22.52 25.12
CA ILE A 308 14.76 -21.36 24.26
C ILE A 308 14.65 -21.73 22.76
N LEU A 309 15.54 -22.59 22.24
CA LEU A 309 15.52 -22.93 20.81
C LEU A 309 14.32 -23.82 20.46
N LYS A 310 13.92 -24.71 21.38
CA LYS A 310 12.70 -25.52 21.25
C LYS A 310 11.46 -24.62 21.29
N LEU A 311 11.40 -23.67 22.23
CA LEU A 311 10.32 -22.69 22.31
C LEU A 311 10.22 -21.85 21.03
N PHE A 312 11.36 -21.40 20.50
CA PHE A 312 11.41 -20.67 19.23
C PHE A 312 10.89 -21.50 18.05
N LEU A 313 11.27 -22.78 17.96
CA LEU A 313 10.77 -23.68 16.93
C LEU A 313 9.24 -23.83 17.00
N VAL A 314 8.70 -24.08 18.19
CA VAL A 314 7.25 -24.19 18.41
C VAL A 314 6.56 -22.89 18.04
N TYR A 315 7.09 -21.75 18.47
CA TYR A 315 6.57 -20.43 18.11
C TYR A 315 6.49 -20.22 16.60
N GLN A 316 7.56 -20.53 15.86
CA GLN A 316 7.59 -20.38 14.39
C GLN A 316 6.55 -21.27 13.70
N LEU A 317 6.45 -22.53 14.12
CA LEU A 317 5.47 -23.47 13.54
C LEU A 317 4.04 -23.02 13.83
N LEU A 318 3.75 -22.55 15.06
CA LEU A 318 2.44 -22.03 15.42
C LEU A 318 2.07 -20.77 14.61
N MET A 319 3.00 -19.82 14.45
CA MET A 319 2.77 -18.64 13.63
C MET A 319 2.55 -19.01 12.16
N GLY A 320 3.38 -19.89 11.61
CA GLY A 320 3.25 -20.36 10.22
C GLY A 320 1.92 -21.08 9.98
N ALA A 321 1.51 -21.96 10.88
CA ALA A 321 0.23 -22.67 10.81
C ALA A 321 -0.96 -21.71 10.94
N THR A 322 -0.87 -20.70 11.81
CA THR A 322 -1.93 -19.69 12.00
C THR A 322 -2.13 -18.87 10.73
N VAL A 323 -1.05 -18.38 10.12
CA VAL A 323 -1.13 -17.63 8.86
C VAL A 323 -1.62 -18.52 7.72
N LEU A 324 -1.17 -19.78 7.65
CA LEU A 324 -1.64 -20.73 6.64
C LEU A 324 -3.13 -21.06 6.81
N PHE A 325 -3.61 -21.18 8.04
CA PHE A 325 -5.04 -21.35 8.33
C PHE A 325 -5.84 -20.16 7.82
N ASN A 326 -5.37 -18.92 8.03
CA ASN A 326 -6.01 -17.73 7.47
C ASN A 326 -6.03 -17.74 5.94
N VAL A 327 -5.00 -18.25 5.27
CA VAL A 327 -5.00 -18.43 3.81
C VAL A 327 -6.10 -19.41 3.38
N ILE A 328 -6.25 -20.53 4.08
CA ILE A 328 -7.30 -21.51 3.78
C ILE A 328 -8.68 -20.87 4.02
N ASP A 329 -8.85 -20.17 5.13
CA ASP A 329 -10.09 -19.50 5.51
C ASP A 329 -10.51 -18.48 4.45
N LEU A 330 -9.55 -17.68 4.00
CA LEU A 330 -9.69 -16.66 2.97
C LEU A 330 -10.14 -17.22 1.62
N VAL A 331 -9.58 -18.37 1.21
CA VAL A 331 -9.83 -18.93 -0.12
C VAL A 331 -11.08 -19.81 -0.17
N TRP A 332 -11.37 -20.54 0.91
CA TRP A 332 -12.36 -21.64 0.87
C TRP A 332 -13.53 -21.48 1.82
N LEU A 333 -13.38 -20.77 2.93
CA LEU A 333 -14.37 -20.78 4.03
C LEU A 333 -15.13 -19.47 4.19
N ARG A 334 -14.77 -18.43 3.43
CA ARG A 334 -15.38 -17.12 3.55
C ARG A 334 -16.67 -17.00 2.75
N SER A 335 -17.70 -16.45 3.37
CA SER A 335 -18.97 -16.14 2.69
C SER A 335 -18.78 -14.97 1.73
N PRO A 336 -19.33 -15.02 0.50
CA PRO A 336 -19.32 -13.88 -0.40
C PRO A 336 -20.14 -12.73 0.19
N CYS A 337 -19.69 -11.49 -0.04
CA CYS A 337 -20.48 -10.31 0.30
C CYS A 337 -21.76 -10.25 -0.55
N PRO A 338 -22.85 -9.65 -0.02
CA PRO A 338 -24.07 -9.44 -0.80
C PRO A 338 -23.84 -8.56 -2.04
N HIS A 339 -24.76 -8.65 -3.01
CA HIS A 339 -24.80 -7.74 -4.16
C HIS A 339 -24.84 -6.29 -3.68
N GLY A 340 -24.07 -5.41 -4.32
CA GLY A 340 -23.87 -4.01 -3.93
C GLY A 340 -22.49 -3.71 -3.32
N CYS A 341 -21.80 -4.72 -2.77
CA CYS A 341 -20.40 -4.56 -2.40
C CYS A 341 -19.49 -4.68 -3.64
N GLN A 342 -18.98 -3.55 -4.13
CA GLN A 342 -18.14 -3.50 -5.34
C GLN A 342 -16.70 -3.91 -5.05
N LEU A 343 -16.17 -3.49 -3.90
CA LEU A 343 -14.83 -3.83 -3.43
C LEU A 343 -14.90 -4.33 -2.00
N GLN A 344 -14.26 -5.46 -1.72
CA GLN A 344 -14.22 -6.08 -0.40
C GLN A 344 -12.77 -6.24 0.08
N THR A 345 -12.53 -6.02 1.37
CA THR A 345 -11.25 -6.34 2.01
C THR A 345 -11.28 -7.72 2.63
N HIS A 346 -10.12 -8.21 3.04
CA HIS A 346 -9.91 -9.59 3.45
C HIS A 346 -9.26 -9.73 4.83
N PRO A 347 -9.81 -9.09 5.89
CA PRO A 347 -9.24 -9.13 7.23
C PRO A 347 -9.12 -10.56 7.76
N TRP A 348 -7.94 -10.90 8.25
CA TRP A 348 -7.70 -12.18 8.92
C TRP A 348 -8.59 -12.34 10.15
N PHE A 349 -8.85 -13.59 10.53
CA PHE A 349 -9.68 -13.98 11.68
C PHE A 349 -11.16 -13.59 11.61
N THR A 350 -11.65 -13.14 10.45
CA THR A 350 -13.07 -12.84 10.26
C THR A 350 -13.61 -13.52 9.01
N ARG A 351 -14.76 -14.18 9.13
CA ARG A 351 -15.47 -14.82 8.01
C ARG A 351 -16.60 -13.99 7.44
N SER A 352 -17.02 -12.96 8.17
CA SER A 352 -18.07 -12.04 7.76
C SER A 352 -17.64 -11.20 6.55
N CYS A 353 -18.64 -10.66 5.85
CA CYS A 353 -18.41 -9.67 4.81
C CYS A 353 -17.71 -8.43 5.41
N SER A 354 -16.73 -7.91 4.67
CA SER A 354 -16.02 -6.68 5.01
C SER A 354 -15.94 -5.84 3.74
N CYS A 355 -16.97 -5.04 3.53
CA CYS A 355 -17.07 -4.22 2.34
C CYS A 355 -16.21 -2.95 2.48
N ALA A 356 -15.49 -2.60 1.43
CA ALA A 356 -14.68 -1.40 1.34
C ALA A 356 -15.39 -0.31 0.52
N TYR A 357 -15.96 -0.69 -0.63
CA TYR A 357 -16.77 0.17 -1.48
C TYR A 357 -18.17 -0.41 -1.59
N LEU A 358 -19.11 0.21 -0.90
CA LEU A 358 -20.52 -0.14 -0.95
C LEU A 358 -21.22 0.80 -1.93
N HIS A 359 -21.74 0.23 -3.02
CA HIS A 359 -22.61 0.93 -3.97
C HIS A 359 -24.01 0.33 -3.89
N MET A 360 -24.93 1.06 -3.28
CA MET A 360 -26.32 0.67 -3.16
C MET A 360 -27.15 1.44 -4.18
N ASN A 361 -27.64 0.73 -5.18
CA ASN A 361 -28.56 1.26 -6.17
C ASN A 361 -29.99 0.91 -5.77
N CYS A 362 -30.76 1.87 -5.27
CA CYS A 362 -32.11 1.61 -4.77
C CYS A 362 -33.12 1.28 -5.88
N ALA A 363 -32.78 1.45 -7.15
CA ALA A 363 -33.57 0.98 -8.28
C ALA A 363 -33.37 -0.53 -8.57
N ASP A 364 -32.39 -1.18 -7.95
CA ASP A 364 -32.18 -2.63 -8.05
C ASP A 364 -33.24 -3.37 -7.20
N PRO A 365 -33.91 -4.41 -7.73
CA PRO A 365 -34.86 -5.24 -6.99
C PRO A 365 -34.32 -5.79 -5.66
N SER A 366 -33.00 -5.94 -5.55
CA SER A 366 -32.30 -6.38 -4.33
C SER A 366 -32.45 -5.40 -3.16
N PHE A 367 -32.72 -4.12 -3.45
CA PHE A 367 -32.82 -3.03 -2.48
C PHE A 367 -34.20 -2.34 -2.46
N GLU A 368 -35.08 -2.68 -3.40
CA GLU A 368 -36.35 -1.98 -3.70
C GLU A 368 -37.35 -1.93 -2.53
N LYS A 369 -37.27 -2.84 -1.55
CA LYS A 369 -38.27 -2.98 -0.46
C LYS A 369 -37.71 -2.82 0.96
N ALA A 370 -36.43 -2.50 1.11
CA ALA A 370 -35.79 -2.45 2.42
C ALA A 370 -35.68 -1.01 2.91
N ASN A 371 -36.07 -0.76 4.17
CA ASN A 371 -35.78 0.51 4.83
C ASN A 371 -34.27 0.75 4.83
N LEU A 372 -33.84 1.90 4.34
CA LEU A 372 -32.43 2.25 4.19
C LEU A 372 -31.64 2.13 5.51
N SER A 373 -32.30 2.40 6.64
CA SER A 373 -31.72 2.28 8.00
C SER A 373 -31.30 0.87 8.36
N ASP A 374 -32.05 -0.12 7.88
CA ASP A 374 -31.86 -1.54 8.16
C ASP A 374 -30.88 -2.13 7.14
N SER A 375 -30.98 -1.68 5.89
CA SER A 375 -30.05 -2.03 4.81
C SER A 375 -28.62 -1.57 5.08
N LEU A 376 -28.42 -0.41 5.73
CA LEU A 376 -27.09 0.13 6.03
C LEU A 376 -26.52 -0.34 7.39
N SER A 377 -26.92 -1.51 7.88
CA SER A 377 -26.38 -2.06 9.14
C SER A 377 -24.91 -2.50 9.02
N PRO A 378 -24.04 -2.17 9.99
CA PRO A 378 -22.69 -2.71 10.07
C PRO A 378 -22.62 -4.24 10.14
N ASP A 379 -23.69 -4.92 10.58
CA ASP A 379 -23.73 -6.38 10.68
C ASP A 379 -23.72 -7.06 9.30
N ILE A 380 -24.24 -6.38 8.27
CA ILE A 380 -24.35 -6.92 6.91
C ILE A 380 -23.05 -6.65 6.14
N TRP A 381 -22.56 -5.41 6.19
CA TRP A 381 -21.46 -4.95 5.35
C TRP A 381 -20.10 -4.93 6.05
N GLY A 382 -20.09 -5.10 7.37
CA GLY A 382 -18.91 -4.90 8.21
C GLY A 382 -18.67 -3.42 8.54
N ALA A 383 -17.84 -3.18 9.56
CA ALA A 383 -17.48 -1.82 10.00
C ALA A 383 -16.45 -1.11 9.10
N SER A 384 -15.97 -1.77 8.04
CA SER A 384 -14.87 -1.31 7.17
C SER A 384 -15.31 -0.48 5.97
N VAL A 385 -16.61 -0.16 5.85
CA VAL A 385 -17.12 0.60 4.69
C VAL A 385 -16.38 1.92 4.59
N PHE A 386 -15.55 2.05 3.55
CA PHE A 386 -14.66 3.19 3.33
C PHE A 386 -15.30 4.20 2.38
N PHE A 387 -15.94 3.72 1.31
CA PHE A 387 -16.72 4.52 0.38
C PHE A 387 -18.17 4.02 0.42
N LEU A 388 -19.09 4.89 0.84
CA LEU A 388 -20.53 4.70 0.71
C LEU A 388 -21.07 5.48 -0.50
N HIS A 389 -21.65 4.78 -1.48
CA HIS A 389 -22.27 5.37 -2.66
C HIS A 389 -23.73 4.92 -2.74
N LEU A 390 -24.64 5.88 -2.68
CA LEU A 390 -26.07 5.68 -2.82
C LEU A 390 -26.50 6.23 -4.18
N SER A 391 -27.16 5.43 -5.01
CA SER A 391 -27.68 5.89 -6.29
C SER A 391 -29.17 5.58 -6.44
N GLN A 392 -29.93 6.52 -7.01
CA GLN A 392 -31.36 6.34 -7.29
C GLN A 392 -32.19 6.05 -6.04
N CYS A 393 -31.76 6.56 -4.89
CA CYS A 393 -32.44 6.36 -3.60
C CYS A 393 -33.40 7.52 -3.28
N TYR A 394 -34.57 7.17 -2.75
CA TYR A 394 -35.56 8.14 -2.27
C TYR A 394 -35.10 8.73 -0.92
N LEU A 395 -34.51 9.92 -0.97
CA LEU A 395 -33.85 10.63 0.14
C LEU A 395 -34.28 12.11 0.18
N PRO A 396 -35.57 12.43 0.37
CA PRO A 396 -36.07 13.81 0.32
C PRO A 396 -35.40 14.74 1.34
N THR A 397 -35.09 14.20 2.54
CA THR A 397 -34.46 14.91 3.66
C THR A 397 -32.99 14.51 3.88
N GLY A 398 -32.36 13.92 2.87
CA GLY A 398 -31.00 13.38 2.96
C GLY A 398 -30.88 12.13 3.83
N LEU A 399 -29.63 11.74 4.13
CA LEU A 399 -29.32 10.56 4.94
C LEU A 399 -29.21 10.92 6.42
N ASP A 400 -29.83 10.13 7.31
CA ASP A 400 -29.69 10.33 8.75
C ASP A 400 -28.24 10.14 9.20
N LEU A 401 -27.64 11.20 9.75
CA LEU A 401 -26.25 11.20 10.23
C LEU A 401 -26.03 10.17 11.34
N ARG A 402 -27.07 9.75 12.08
CA ARG A 402 -26.96 8.68 13.09
C ARG A 402 -26.60 7.35 12.46
N LEU A 403 -27.09 7.07 11.25
CA LEU A 403 -26.74 5.86 10.49
C LEU A 403 -25.28 5.91 10.06
N LEU A 404 -24.83 7.07 9.56
CA LEU A 404 -23.44 7.30 9.18
C LEU A 404 -22.48 7.19 10.37
N ALA A 405 -22.88 7.68 11.55
CA ALA A 405 -22.07 7.59 12.76
C ALA A 405 -21.77 6.14 13.20
N ARG A 406 -22.62 5.17 12.83
CA ARG A 406 -22.36 3.74 13.08
C ARG A 406 -21.29 3.17 12.15
N LEU A 407 -21.04 3.80 11.00
CA LEU A 407 -20.04 3.41 10.02
C LEU A 407 -18.73 4.19 10.26
N HIS A 408 -17.98 3.77 11.28
CA HIS A 408 -16.78 4.45 11.79
C HIS A 408 -15.63 4.65 10.79
N SER A 409 -15.64 3.93 9.66
CA SER A 409 -14.57 3.95 8.65
C SER A 409 -14.91 4.75 7.39
N VAL A 410 -16.12 5.33 7.29
CA VAL A 410 -16.57 6.00 6.07
C VAL A 410 -15.74 7.25 5.83
N SER A 411 -15.00 7.22 4.72
CA SER A 411 -14.11 8.29 4.28
C SER A 411 -14.69 9.10 3.12
N ALA A 412 -15.58 8.51 2.33
CA ALA A 412 -16.26 9.19 1.25
C ALA A 412 -17.74 8.80 1.20
N LEU A 413 -18.59 9.80 1.00
CA LEU A 413 -20.03 9.63 0.77
C LEU A 413 -20.37 10.20 -0.60
N ALA A 414 -20.98 9.38 -1.46
CA ALA A 414 -21.60 9.84 -2.70
C ALA A 414 -23.11 9.55 -2.67
N ILE A 415 -23.91 10.53 -3.09
CA ILE A 415 -25.35 10.38 -3.29
C ILE A 415 -25.68 10.91 -4.67
N ASP A 416 -26.07 10.00 -5.56
CA ASP A 416 -26.33 10.26 -6.96
C ASP A 416 -27.81 10.02 -7.28
N PHE A 417 -28.42 10.86 -8.12
CA PHE A 417 -29.79 10.69 -8.61
C PHE A 417 -30.83 10.55 -7.48
N SER A 418 -30.78 11.45 -6.49
CA SER A 418 -31.74 11.46 -5.38
C SER A 418 -32.79 12.57 -5.55
N ASN A 419 -33.97 12.38 -4.96
CA ASN A 419 -35.02 13.39 -4.89
C ASN A 419 -34.81 14.39 -3.73
N MET A 420 -33.57 14.57 -3.28
CA MET A 420 -33.25 15.37 -2.11
C MET A 420 -33.58 16.85 -2.34
N THR A 421 -34.36 17.42 -1.42
CA THR A 421 -34.77 18.84 -1.42
C THR A 421 -34.23 19.57 -0.20
N SER A 422 -34.06 18.87 0.93
CA SER A 422 -33.45 19.40 2.14
C SER A 422 -32.55 18.34 2.79
N TRP A 423 -31.68 18.77 3.70
CA TRP A 423 -30.90 17.88 4.54
C TRP A 423 -30.49 18.62 5.81
N ASP A 424 -31.17 18.29 6.90
CA ASP A 424 -30.97 18.96 8.17
C ASP A 424 -29.96 18.23 9.05
N ALA A 425 -29.13 19.00 9.78
CA ALA A 425 -28.27 18.46 10.82
C ALA A 425 -29.11 18.14 12.07
N PRO A 426 -29.20 16.87 12.49
CA PRO A 426 -29.84 16.55 13.76
C PRO A 426 -29.08 17.18 14.93
N PRO A 427 -29.78 17.63 16.00
CA PRO A 427 -29.13 18.20 17.17
C PRO A 427 -28.24 17.16 17.85
N ASN A 428 -27.05 17.58 18.28
CA ASN A 428 -26.05 16.76 18.97
C ASN A 428 -25.50 15.57 18.17
N VAL A 429 -25.67 15.54 16.85
CA VAL A 429 -25.09 14.52 15.98
C VAL A 429 -24.14 15.19 15.00
N THR A 430 -22.89 14.76 15.01
CA THR A 430 -21.86 15.27 14.09
C THR A 430 -21.59 14.27 12.98
N TRP A 431 -21.00 14.75 11.89
CA TRP A 431 -20.44 13.88 10.85
C TRP A 431 -19.41 12.89 11.42
N PRO A 432 -19.24 11.71 10.80
CA PRO A 432 -18.16 10.81 11.15
C PRO A 432 -16.80 11.52 11.03
N PRO A 433 -15.92 11.43 12.06
CA PRO A 433 -14.63 12.10 12.01
C PRO A 433 -13.74 11.54 10.88
N SER A 434 -14.01 10.32 10.42
CA SER A 434 -13.33 9.67 9.31
C SER A 434 -13.67 10.25 7.93
N LEU A 435 -14.67 11.13 7.81
CA LEU A 435 -15.18 11.59 6.52
C LEU A 435 -14.30 12.69 5.90
N HIS A 436 -13.82 12.44 4.69
CA HIS A 436 -12.92 13.33 3.93
C HIS A 436 -13.57 13.86 2.65
N GLY A 437 -14.58 13.16 2.11
CA GLY A 437 -15.22 13.52 0.84
C GLY A 437 -16.73 13.39 0.88
N ILE A 438 -17.42 14.41 0.37
CA ILE A 438 -18.87 14.37 0.10
C ILE A 438 -19.08 14.73 -1.38
N ASN A 439 -19.84 13.90 -2.08
CA ASN A 439 -20.27 14.14 -3.45
C ASN A 439 -21.79 13.99 -3.56
N LEU A 440 -22.47 15.06 -3.95
CA LEU A 440 -23.89 15.04 -4.28
C LEU A 440 -24.03 15.30 -5.76
N ARG A 441 -24.72 14.42 -6.48
CA ARG A 441 -24.91 14.55 -7.92
C ARG A 441 -26.37 14.36 -8.29
N TYR A 442 -26.86 15.23 -9.16
CA TYR A 442 -28.16 15.10 -9.81
C TYR A 442 -29.30 14.93 -8.81
N GLY A 443 -29.86 16.04 -8.37
CA GLY A 443 -31.05 16.04 -7.53
C GLY A 443 -31.67 17.43 -7.46
N ASN A 444 -32.63 17.63 -6.58
CA ASN A 444 -33.49 18.81 -6.62
C ASN A 444 -33.19 19.86 -5.54
N LEU A 445 -31.93 19.95 -5.10
CA LEU A 445 -31.51 20.98 -4.15
C LEU A 445 -31.55 22.36 -4.81
N THR A 446 -32.45 23.23 -4.32
CA THR A 446 -32.54 24.64 -4.74
C THR A 446 -31.70 25.57 -3.87
N ALA A 447 -31.22 25.09 -2.72
CA ALA A 447 -30.34 25.82 -1.81
C ALA A 447 -29.40 24.84 -1.09
N ILE A 448 -28.29 25.33 -0.54
CA ILE A 448 -27.37 24.51 0.24
C ILE A 448 -28.03 24.12 1.57
N PRO A 449 -28.15 22.82 1.91
CA PRO A 449 -28.78 22.40 3.15
C PRO A 449 -28.02 22.78 4.43
N SER A 450 -28.75 22.84 5.54
CA SER A 450 -28.22 23.23 6.85
C SER A 450 -27.11 22.30 7.37
N VAL A 451 -27.12 21.02 6.94
CA VAL A 451 -26.08 20.06 7.32
C VAL A 451 -24.66 20.48 6.90
N PHE A 452 -24.53 21.28 5.83
CA PHE A 452 -23.23 21.75 5.30
C PHE A 452 -22.60 22.88 6.13
N TYR A 453 -23.31 23.40 7.13
CA TYR A 453 -22.77 24.37 8.09
C TYR A 453 -21.94 23.69 9.20
N THR A 454 -22.05 22.37 9.33
CA THR A 454 -21.45 21.58 10.41
C THR A 454 -20.43 20.55 9.91
N LEU A 455 -19.89 20.74 8.71
CA LEU A 455 -18.94 19.81 8.08
C LEU A 455 -17.73 19.51 9.00
N PRO A 456 -17.21 18.28 8.96
CA PRO A 456 -16.10 17.90 9.82
C PRO A 456 -14.80 18.62 9.39
N PRO A 457 -13.90 18.93 10.33
CA PRO A 457 -12.66 19.66 10.04
C PRO A 457 -11.66 18.87 9.18
N GLN A 458 -11.90 17.58 8.95
CA GLN A 458 -11.08 16.75 8.07
C GLN A 458 -11.63 16.65 6.64
N LEU A 459 -12.78 17.29 6.36
CA LEU A 459 -13.37 17.29 5.02
C LEU A 459 -12.47 18.07 4.05
N GLN A 460 -12.15 17.42 2.93
CA GLN A 460 -11.24 17.95 1.92
C GLN A 460 -11.86 18.05 0.54
N THR A 461 -12.83 17.19 0.25
CA THR A 461 -13.51 17.15 -1.04
C THR A 461 -14.99 17.41 -0.79
N LEU A 462 -15.49 18.49 -1.40
CA LEU A 462 -16.91 18.81 -1.41
C LEU A 462 -17.32 19.02 -2.86
N SER A 463 -18.25 18.20 -3.32
CA SER A 463 -18.78 18.26 -4.68
C SER A 463 -20.30 18.26 -4.62
N ILE A 464 -20.93 19.25 -5.23
CA ILE A 464 -22.37 19.38 -5.37
C ILE A 464 -22.62 19.68 -6.85
N MET A 465 -23.09 18.70 -7.61
CA MET A 465 -23.20 18.77 -9.07
C MET A 465 -24.62 18.52 -9.55
N GLY A 466 -25.06 19.24 -10.58
CA GLY A 466 -26.36 19.02 -11.21
C GLY A 466 -27.53 19.30 -10.26
N HIS A 467 -27.41 20.36 -9.46
CA HIS A 467 -28.44 20.83 -8.53
C HIS A 467 -28.76 22.30 -8.83
N PRO A 468 -30.04 22.71 -8.96
CA PRO A 468 -30.40 24.07 -9.35
C PRO A 468 -30.24 25.11 -8.22
N LEU A 469 -29.01 25.27 -7.69
CA LEU A 469 -28.70 26.08 -6.51
C LEU A 469 -28.79 27.59 -6.77
N ARG A 470 -28.40 28.06 -7.97
CA ARG A 470 -28.29 29.48 -8.39
C ARG A 470 -27.27 30.33 -7.64
N THR A 471 -27.19 30.21 -6.32
CA THR A 471 -26.29 30.98 -5.45
C THR A 471 -25.76 30.13 -4.29
N ILE A 472 -24.68 30.58 -3.66
CA ILE A 472 -24.09 29.95 -2.47
C ILE A 472 -24.00 30.98 -1.35
N PRO A 473 -24.50 30.68 -0.14
CA PRO A 473 -24.36 31.55 1.02
C PRO A 473 -22.89 31.88 1.33
N SER A 474 -22.58 33.16 1.57
CA SER A 474 -21.21 33.64 1.78
C SER A 474 -20.58 33.15 3.09
N ASP A 475 -21.39 32.85 4.09
CA ASP A 475 -20.97 32.40 5.41
C ASP A 475 -20.45 30.95 5.41
N LEU A 476 -20.87 30.11 4.46
CA LEU A 476 -20.36 28.73 4.30
C LEU A 476 -18.85 28.66 4.04
N PHE A 477 -18.30 29.64 3.31
CA PHE A 477 -16.85 29.68 3.03
C PHE A 477 -16.00 29.89 4.28
N SER A 478 -16.59 30.39 5.37
CA SER A 478 -15.92 30.44 6.69
C SER A 478 -15.85 29.08 7.39
N ARG A 479 -16.70 28.12 6.98
CA ARG A 479 -16.79 26.76 7.53
C ARG A 479 -16.05 25.74 6.67
N TRP A 480 -15.90 26.00 5.38
CA TRP A 480 -15.27 25.09 4.41
C TRP A 480 -13.76 25.31 4.25
N THR A 481 -13.10 25.96 5.21
CA THR A 481 -11.69 26.39 5.09
C THR A 481 -10.70 25.25 4.88
N THR A 482 -11.08 24.01 5.20
CA THR A 482 -10.27 22.80 5.02
C THR A 482 -10.47 22.12 3.67
N VAL A 483 -11.46 22.57 2.89
CA VAL A 483 -11.76 22.03 1.56
C VAL A 483 -10.64 22.39 0.60
N THR A 484 -10.11 21.33 -0.03
CA THR A 484 -9.06 21.42 -1.04
C THR A 484 -9.62 21.27 -2.45
N TRP A 485 -10.68 20.48 -2.61
CA TRP A 485 -11.36 20.24 -3.89
C TRP A 485 -12.82 20.66 -3.75
N LEU A 486 -13.22 21.73 -4.44
CA LEU A 486 -14.59 22.23 -4.45
C LEU A 486 -15.19 22.06 -5.86
N GLY A 487 -16.27 21.29 -5.95
CA GLY A 487 -17.02 21.10 -7.19
C GLY A 487 -18.45 21.61 -7.05
N LEU A 488 -18.85 22.47 -7.98
CA LEU A 488 -20.14 23.14 -8.03
C LEU A 488 -20.63 23.20 -9.48
N ALA A 489 -20.61 22.05 -10.17
CA ALA A 489 -20.89 21.98 -11.61
C ALA A 489 -22.38 21.87 -11.91
N GLY A 490 -22.86 22.42 -13.03
CA GLY A 490 -24.26 22.28 -13.44
C GLY A 490 -25.24 22.90 -12.44
N ALA A 491 -24.82 23.96 -11.73
CA ALA A 491 -25.55 24.51 -10.59
C ALA A 491 -26.31 25.82 -10.88
N GLN A 492 -26.27 26.27 -12.15
CA GLN A 492 -26.85 27.54 -12.61
C GLN A 492 -26.29 28.76 -11.85
N ILE A 493 -25.04 28.69 -11.39
CA ILE A 493 -24.41 29.75 -10.61
C ILE A 493 -24.03 30.91 -11.52
N THR A 494 -24.50 32.11 -11.21
CA THR A 494 -24.20 33.35 -11.96
C THR A 494 -22.98 34.09 -11.41
N SER A 495 -22.74 33.98 -10.10
CA SER A 495 -21.59 34.59 -9.42
C SER A 495 -21.25 33.83 -8.14
N LEU A 496 -20.01 33.97 -7.69
CA LEU A 496 -19.54 33.41 -6.42
C LEU A 496 -19.25 34.55 -5.42
N PRO A 497 -19.59 34.41 -4.14
CA PRO A 497 -19.32 35.44 -3.15
C PRO A 497 -17.82 35.69 -2.95
N ASP A 498 -17.44 36.94 -2.67
CA ASP A 498 -16.06 37.34 -2.32
C ASP A 498 -15.52 36.55 -1.13
N ALA A 499 -16.39 36.09 -0.22
CA ALA A 499 -16.01 35.26 0.91
C ALA A 499 -15.32 33.94 0.52
N MET A 500 -15.43 33.50 -0.73
CA MET A 500 -14.72 32.31 -1.25
C MET A 500 -13.20 32.44 -1.14
N VAL A 501 -12.63 33.65 -1.08
CA VAL A 501 -11.19 33.86 -0.88
C VAL A 501 -10.64 33.27 0.43
N ARG A 502 -11.53 32.89 1.37
CA ARG A 502 -11.16 32.20 2.61
C ARG A 502 -10.70 30.75 2.40
N LEU A 503 -10.95 30.16 1.24
CA LEU A 503 -10.54 28.79 0.90
C LEU A 503 -9.04 28.73 0.51
N VAL A 504 -8.15 29.14 1.41
CA VAL A 504 -6.71 29.27 1.14
C VAL A 504 -6.00 27.95 0.82
N HIS A 505 -6.63 26.82 1.12
CA HIS A 505 -6.13 25.46 0.83
C HIS A 505 -6.69 24.86 -0.46
N LEU A 506 -7.45 25.63 -1.25
CA LEU A 506 -8.08 25.14 -2.47
C LEU A 506 -7.02 24.82 -3.54
N GLU A 507 -6.97 23.54 -3.94
CA GLU A 507 -6.10 22.97 -4.96
C GLU A 507 -6.84 22.81 -6.30
N ARG A 508 -8.15 22.57 -6.26
CA ARG A 508 -8.98 22.34 -7.45
C ARG A 508 -10.36 22.96 -7.29
N LEU A 509 -10.77 23.74 -8.28
CA LEU A 509 -12.09 24.36 -8.35
C LEU A 509 -12.80 23.94 -9.64
N ILE A 510 -13.96 23.30 -9.51
CA ILE A 510 -14.77 22.82 -10.63
C ILE A 510 -16.09 23.60 -10.66
N LEU A 511 -16.29 24.41 -11.70
CA LEU A 511 -17.47 25.25 -11.92
C LEU A 511 -18.04 25.02 -13.33
N ILE A 512 -17.84 23.82 -13.87
CA ILE A 512 -18.28 23.41 -15.21
C ILE A 512 -19.81 23.60 -15.36
N ASP A 513 -20.27 24.02 -16.53
CA ASP A 513 -21.69 24.16 -16.88
C ASP A 513 -22.47 25.07 -15.91
N ASN A 514 -21.94 26.27 -15.67
CA ASN A 514 -22.62 27.33 -14.91
C ASN A 514 -22.89 28.56 -15.80
N GLN A 515 -23.25 29.69 -15.18
CA GLN A 515 -23.59 30.93 -15.87
C GLN A 515 -22.65 32.07 -15.46
N LEU A 516 -21.39 31.74 -15.14
CA LEU A 516 -20.39 32.74 -14.74
C LEU A 516 -20.01 33.61 -15.94
N SER A 517 -20.07 34.93 -15.78
CA SER A 517 -19.69 35.90 -16.83
C SER A 517 -18.24 36.37 -16.73
N GLU A 518 -17.62 36.25 -15.55
CA GLU A 518 -16.28 36.75 -15.28
C GLU A 518 -15.56 35.92 -14.22
N ILE A 519 -14.24 36.03 -14.19
CA ILE A 519 -13.38 35.50 -13.14
C ILE A 519 -12.91 36.69 -12.28
N PRO A 520 -13.19 36.71 -10.96
CA PRO A 520 -12.72 37.78 -10.10
C PRO A 520 -11.19 37.88 -10.08
N ALA A 521 -10.64 39.08 -10.25
CA ALA A 521 -9.19 39.32 -10.22
C ALA A 521 -8.54 38.92 -8.87
N THR A 522 -9.34 38.89 -7.79
CA THR A 522 -8.91 38.45 -6.45
C THR A 522 -8.46 36.99 -6.40
N TRP A 523 -8.89 36.14 -7.34
CA TRP A 523 -8.49 34.72 -7.39
C TRP A 523 -6.98 34.55 -7.66
N ALA A 524 -6.34 35.55 -8.28
CA ALA A 524 -4.91 35.56 -8.52
C ALA A 524 -4.11 35.43 -7.21
N THR A 525 -4.57 36.05 -6.12
CA THR A 525 -3.88 36.05 -4.82
C THR A 525 -4.55 35.16 -3.77
N ALA A 526 -5.86 34.92 -3.87
CA ALA A 526 -6.64 34.20 -2.86
C ALA A 526 -6.25 32.72 -2.68
N PHE A 527 -5.85 32.03 -3.76
CA PHE A 527 -5.64 30.58 -3.76
C PHE A 527 -4.16 30.20 -3.97
N PRO A 528 -3.30 30.28 -2.94
CA PRO A 528 -1.85 30.12 -3.08
C PRO A 528 -1.42 28.76 -3.62
N VAL A 529 -2.17 27.70 -3.31
CA VAL A 529 -1.85 26.31 -3.67
C VAL A 529 -2.69 25.76 -4.84
N MET A 530 -3.42 26.61 -5.54
CA MET A 530 -4.30 26.20 -6.65
C MET A 530 -3.53 25.54 -7.78
N GLN A 531 -4.06 24.44 -8.28
CA GLN A 531 -3.49 23.65 -9.39
C GLN A 531 -4.41 23.62 -10.60
N ARG A 532 -5.74 23.61 -10.41
CA ARG A 532 -6.70 23.47 -11.53
C ARG A 532 -7.96 24.31 -11.34
N TYR A 533 -8.29 25.08 -12.37
CA TYR A 533 -9.58 25.76 -12.54
C TYR A 533 -10.31 25.10 -13.72
N GLU A 534 -11.45 24.48 -13.45
CA GLU A 534 -12.32 23.87 -14.46
C GLU A 534 -13.56 24.74 -14.62
N LEU A 535 -13.55 25.61 -15.62
CA LEU A 535 -14.55 26.66 -15.84
C LEU A 535 -15.30 26.47 -17.16
N SER A 536 -15.23 25.27 -17.74
CA SER A 536 -15.83 25.01 -19.05
C SER A 536 -17.35 25.14 -19.04
N GLY A 537 -17.95 25.52 -20.19
CA GLY A 537 -19.40 25.67 -20.32
C GLY A 537 -19.98 26.82 -19.50
N ASN A 538 -19.28 27.96 -19.44
CA ASN A 538 -19.75 29.18 -18.78
C ASN A 538 -19.91 30.32 -19.81
N ALA A 539 -20.20 31.54 -19.34
CA ALA A 539 -20.32 32.75 -20.15
C ALA A 539 -19.11 33.70 -20.00
N ILE A 540 -17.94 33.16 -19.65
CA ILE A 540 -16.73 33.94 -19.37
C ILE A 540 -16.16 34.51 -20.67
N SER A 541 -16.10 35.83 -20.77
CA SER A 541 -15.58 36.52 -21.96
C SER A 541 -14.15 37.03 -21.79
N ILE A 542 -13.72 37.29 -20.56
CA ILE A 542 -12.43 37.89 -20.22
C ILE A 542 -11.71 37.02 -19.19
N LEU A 543 -10.47 36.62 -19.52
CA LEU A 543 -9.54 36.01 -18.58
C LEU A 543 -8.65 37.12 -17.99
N PRO A 544 -8.68 37.38 -16.67
CA PRO A 544 -7.82 38.38 -16.04
C PRO A 544 -6.32 38.06 -16.26
N PRO A 545 -5.52 38.97 -16.83
CA PRO A 545 -4.08 38.75 -17.03
C PRO A 545 -3.36 38.44 -15.72
N THR A 546 -3.78 39.08 -14.62
CA THR A 546 -3.24 38.86 -13.28
C THR A 546 -3.36 37.41 -12.80
N LEU A 547 -4.38 36.67 -13.23
CA LEU A 547 -4.55 35.27 -12.88
C LEU A 547 -3.50 34.39 -13.57
N VAL A 548 -3.24 34.66 -14.86
CA VAL A 548 -2.23 33.93 -15.65
C VAL A 548 -0.83 34.18 -15.11
N ASP A 549 -0.51 35.44 -14.83
CA ASP A 549 0.79 35.84 -14.29
C ASP A 549 1.02 35.28 -12.87
N ALA A 550 -0.01 35.29 -12.02
CA ALA A 550 0.09 34.80 -10.65
C ALA A 550 0.09 33.26 -10.56
N LYS A 551 -0.48 32.55 -11.56
CA LYS A 551 -0.67 31.09 -11.55
C LYS A 551 -0.16 30.41 -12.83
N PRO A 552 1.13 30.57 -13.20
CA PRO A 552 1.66 30.09 -14.47
C PRO A 552 1.69 28.56 -14.63
N LYS A 553 1.53 27.81 -13.53
CA LYS A 553 1.50 26.34 -13.52
C LYS A 553 0.08 25.76 -13.35
N ALA A 554 -0.92 26.60 -13.12
CA ALA A 554 -2.28 26.12 -12.94
C ALA A 554 -2.89 25.78 -14.30
N LEU A 555 -3.56 24.63 -14.40
CA LEU A 555 -4.38 24.29 -15.56
C LEU A 555 -5.68 25.09 -15.46
N ILE A 556 -5.98 25.90 -16.48
CA ILE A 556 -7.21 26.68 -16.56
C ILE A 556 -7.99 26.19 -17.79
N ASP A 557 -9.04 25.43 -17.57
CA ASP A 557 -9.96 24.98 -18.63
C ASP A 557 -11.07 26.01 -18.81
N LEU A 558 -11.05 26.67 -19.97
CA LEU A 558 -12.05 27.65 -20.43
C LEU A 558 -12.82 27.17 -21.66
N SER A 559 -12.77 25.86 -21.97
CA SER A 559 -13.51 25.32 -23.11
C SER A 559 -15.00 25.68 -23.04
N ASN A 560 -15.65 25.87 -24.20
CA ASN A 560 -17.06 26.26 -24.27
C ASN A 560 -17.40 27.57 -23.51
N ASN A 561 -16.51 28.57 -23.58
CA ASN A 561 -16.78 29.94 -23.12
C ASN A 561 -16.58 30.95 -24.27
N PRO A 562 -17.25 32.11 -24.25
CA PRO A 562 -17.11 33.17 -25.26
C PRO A 562 -15.82 34.01 -25.08
N VAL A 563 -14.68 33.38 -24.81
CA VAL A 563 -13.40 34.07 -24.57
C VAL A 563 -12.89 34.66 -25.89
N SER A 564 -12.78 35.99 -25.98
CA SER A 564 -12.28 36.65 -27.17
C SER A 564 -10.76 36.46 -27.32
N THR A 565 -10.35 35.80 -28.41
CA THR A 565 -8.94 35.57 -28.76
C THR A 565 -8.18 36.85 -29.13
N ALA A 566 -8.88 37.96 -29.40
CA ALA A 566 -8.29 39.21 -29.85
C ALA A 566 -7.58 40.02 -28.73
N VAL A 567 -7.77 39.66 -27.45
CA VAL A 567 -7.26 40.43 -26.30
C VAL A 567 -6.08 39.74 -25.60
N ASN A 568 -5.71 38.52 -25.98
CA ASN A 568 -4.69 37.78 -25.23
C ASN A 568 -3.78 36.90 -26.13
N PRO A 569 -2.49 37.26 -26.30
CA PRO A 569 -1.51 36.43 -27.02
C PRO A 569 -1.36 35.01 -26.45
N ILE A 570 -1.72 34.81 -25.17
CA ILE A 570 -1.60 33.53 -24.46
C ILE A 570 -2.78 32.58 -24.78
N ALA A 571 -3.95 33.11 -25.18
CA ALA A 571 -5.12 32.30 -25.54
C ALA A 571 -4.89 31.47 -26.81
N GLN A 572 -4.03 31.95 -27.73
CA GLN A 572 -3.65 31.18 -28.93
C GLN A 572 -2.82 29.93 -28.60
N THR A 573 -2.03 29.96 -27.52
CA THR A 573 -1.19 28.83 -27.10
C THR A 573 -1.95 27.79 -26.26
N LEU A 574 -3.01 28.21 -25.55
CA LEU A 574 -3.85 27.32 -24.74
C LEU A 574 -5.00 26.66 -25.54
N ALA A 575 -5.39 27.22 -26.69
CA ALA A 575 -6.45 26.65 -27.54
C ALA A 575 -6.03 25.43 -28.38
N GLN A 576 -4.78 24.94 -28.24
CA GLN A 576 -4.25 23.77 -28.96
C GLN A 576 -3.90 22.55 -28.07
N ILE A 577 -4.36 22.52 -26.82
CA ILE A 577 -4.27 21.36 -25.90
C ILE A 577 -5.69 21.05 -25.42
#